data_AF-A0A7C6QD38-F1
#
_entry.id   AF-A0A7C6QD38-F1
#
_cell.length_a   1.000
_cell.length_b   1.000
_cell.length_c   1.000
_cell.angle_alpha   90.00
_cell.angle_beta   90.00
_cell.angle_gamma   90.00
#
_symmetry.space_group_name_H-M   'P 1'
#
loop_
_entity.id
_entity.type
_entity.pdbx_description
1 polymer ?
#
loop_
_entity_poly.entity_id
_entity_poly.type
_entity_poly.pdbx_seq_one_letter_code
_entity_poly.pdbx_strand_id
1 'polypeptide(L)'
;MKLQTLYKLFFVVVVTVFASCVDTLDKIGFTIQPENDRVSVGTDTLKLLSRTIQVDSVFSRTKYPILGEYIDPVFGNIRSEYVGEFYYPENQAFKDGAIIDSVRMTVSYSSIIGDSLAPMRLAVYKVIEELPKNKDYTNFDPKTKSDMSAPLGTKTFTGRNNTYRTETYYSGNTTQTIKIYEIFTKLPKSIGEDFLNEYKKPDHGMLKNTDTFREFFPGLYVTTNFGNSTILNVNLTSLNIFYKYLDPKGSSTKTDT
;
A
#
# COMPACT_ATOMS: atom_id res chain seq x y z
N MET A 1 -70.07 -37.38 -22.11
CA MET A 1 -69.84 -36.00 -22.60
C MET A 1 -68.89 -36.05 -23.79
N LYS A 2 -69.33 -35.52 -24.93
CA LYS A 2 -68.76 -35.84 -26.25
C LYS A 2 -67.39 -35.18 -26.42
N LEU A 3 -66.39 -35.95 -26.86
CA LEU A 3 -65.01 -35.53 -27.13
C LEU A 3 -64.92 -34.23 -27.97
N GLN A 4 -65.92 -33.99 -28.83
CA GLN A 4 -66.07 -32.76 -29.62
C GLN A 4 -66.22 -31.48 -28.78
N THR A 5 -66.84 -31.53 -27.60
CA THR A 5 -66.97 -30.35 -26.72
C THR A 5 -65.64 -30.03 -26.04
N LEU A 6 -64.81 -31.05 -25.77
CA LEU A 6 -63.50 -30.90 -25.16
C LEU A 6 -62.48 -30.27 -26.12
N TYR A 7 -62.48 -30.66 -27.40
CA TYR A 7 -61.62 -30.03 -28.41
C TYR A 7 -61.98 -28.57 -28.66
N LYS A 8 -63.28 -28.23 -28.63
CA LYS A 8 -63.73 -26.83 -28.75
C LYS A 8 -63.27 -25.99 -27.57
N LEU A 9 -63.38 -26.53 -26.34
CA LEU A 9 -62.92 -25.84 -25.14
C LEU A 9 -61.38 -25.67 -25.16
N PHE A 10 -60.65 -26.70 -25.56
CA PHE A 10 -59.19 -26.64 -25.69
C PHE A 10 -58.76 -25.61 -26.74
N PHE A 11 -59.45 -25.53 -27.88
CA PHE A 11 -59.17 -24.53 -28.91
C PHE A 11 -59.41 -23.10 -28.41
N VAL A 12 -60.49 -22.86 -27.66
CA VAL A 12 -60.78 -21.55 -27.06
C VAL A 12 -59.70 -21.15 -26.05
N VAL A 13 -59.27 -22.08 -25.18
CA VAL A 13 -58.20 -21.82 -24.20
C VAL A 13 -56.87 -21.50 -24.89
N VAL A 14 -56.52 -22.26 -25.93
CA VAL A 14 -55.29 -22.04 -26.71
C VAL A 14 -55.30 -20.66 -27.36
N VAL A 15 -56.42 -20.25 -27.99
CA VAL A 15 -56.55 -18.92 -28.58
C VAL A 15 -56.41 -17.81 -27.55
N THR A 16 -56.99 -17.95 -26.36
CA THR A 16 -56.86 -16.94 -25.30
C THR A 16 -55.45 -16.83 -24.73
N VAL A 17 -54.68 -17.92 -24.64
CA VAL A 17 -53.28 -17.90 -24.17
C VAL A 17 -52.35 -17.26 -25.20
N PHE A 18 -52.60 -17.46 -26.50
CA PHE A 18 -51.80 -16.83 -27.56
C PHE A 18 -52.20 -15.37 -27.85
N ALA A 19 -53.42 -14.96 -27.53
CA ALA A 19 -53.89 -13.58 -27.68
C ALA A 19 -53.59 -12.68 -26.46
N SER A 20 -53.26 -13.25 -25.30
CA SER A 20 -53.01 -12.47 -24.06
C SER A 20 -51.60 -11.89 -23.96
N CYS A 21 -50.75 -12.06 -24.96
CA CYS A 21 -49.36 -11.60 -24.93
C CYS A 21 -49.12 -10.42 -25.89
N VAL A 22 -50.03 -9.44 -25.87
CA VAL A 22 -49.80 -8.14 -26.50
C VAL A 22 -49.93 -7.07 -25.42
N ASP A 23 -48.92 -6.99 -24.56
CA ASP A 23 -48.74 -5.90 -23.59
C ASP A 23 -48.26 -4.64 -24.30
N THR A 24 -49.06 -4.14 -25.25
CA THR A 24 -48.86 -2.80 -25.82
C THR A 24 -49.72 -1.79 -25.08
N LEU A 25 -49.37 -1.52 -23.82
CA LEU A 25 -49.93 -0.44 -23.00
C LEU A 25 -49.29 0.93 -23.30
N ASP A 26 -48.24 0.94 -24.12
CA ASP A 26 -47.43 2.07 -24.57
C ASP A 26 -48.19 3.10 -25.43
N LYS A 27 -49.48 2.88 -25.73
CA LYS A 27 -50.31 3.79 -26.55
C LYS A 27 -51.55 4.33 -25.84
N ILE A 28 -51.87 3.85 -24.64
CA ILE A 28 -53.05 4.34 -23.90
C ILE A 28 -52.75 5.76 -23.38
N GLY A 29 -53.51 6.75 -23.83
CA GLY A 29 -53.35 8.17 -23.45
C GLY A 29 -52.76 9.06 -24.55
N PHE A 30 -52.07 8.50 -25.54
CA PHE A 30 -51.48 9.27 -26.67
C PHE A 30 -52.52 9.81 -27.68
N THR A 31 -53.75 9.31 -27.63
CA THR A 31 -54.90 9.79 -28.43
C THR A 31 -55.61 10.99 -27.80
N ILE A 32 -55.40 11.23 -26.51
CA ILE A 32 -56.04 12.32 -25.74
C ILE A 32 -55.11 13.54 -25.69
N GLN A 33 -53.80 13.31 -25.79
CA GLN A 33 -52.80 14.36 -25.78
C GLN A 33 -52.63 14.96 -27.19
N PRO A 34 -52.77 16.28 -27.36
CA PRO A 34 -52.44 16.98 -28.61
C PRO A 34 -51.02 16.65 -29.04
N GLU A 35 -50.76 16.66 -30.34
CA GLU A 35 -49.47 16.24 -30.91
C GLU A 35 -48.28 17.04 -30.34
N ASN A 36 -48.50 18.32 -30.00
CA ASN A 36 -47.51 19.21 -29.39
C ASN A 36 -47.19 18.91 -27.92
N ASP A 37 -48.04 18.20 -27.19
CA ASP A 37 -47.84 17.89 -25.77
C ASP A 37 -47.18 16.52 -25.56
N ARG A 38 -46.96 15.74 -26.64
CA ARG A 38 -46.36 14.41 -26.56
C ARG A 38 -44.90 14.49 -26.12
N VAL A 39 -44.57 13.83 -25.00
CA VAL A 39 -43.18 13.68 -24.57
C VAL A 39 -42.48 12.71 -25.52
N SER A 40 -41.57 13.22 -26.35
CA SER A 40 -40.71 12.40 -27.20
C SER A 40 -39.42 12.05 -26.47
N VAL A 41 -39.09 10.76 -26.39
CA VAL A 41 -37.81 10.30 -25.85
C VAL A 41 -36.84 10.17 -27.02
N GLY A 42 -35.97 11.16 -27.17
CA GLY A 42 -34.88 11.15 -28.15
C GLY A 42 -33.59 10.61 -27.52
N THR A 43 -32.80 9.88 -28.28
CA THR A 43 -31.39 9.63 -27.96
C THR A 43 -30.55 10.57 -28.80
N ASP A 44 -29.79 11.45 -28.15
CA ASP A 44 -28.84 12.33 -28.83
C ASP A 44 -27.40 11.89 -28.54
N THR A 45 -26.49 12.14 -29.47
CA THR A 45 -25.07 11.78 -29.35
C THR A 45 -24.27 12.97 -28.83
N LEU A 46 -23.88 12.92 -27.56
CA LEU A 46 -22.94 13.89 -27.00
C LEU A 46 -21.50 13.48 -27.35
N LYS A 47 -20.79 14.29 -28.13
CA LYS A 47 -19.35 14.12 -28.34
C LYS A 47 -18.58 14.58 -27.09
N LEU A 48 -18.09 13.63 -26.31
CA LEU A 48 -17.18 13.88 -25.20
C LEU A 48 -15.73 13.95 -25.72
N LEU A 49 -15.13 15.13 -25.66
CA LEU A 49 -13.71 15.32 -25.92
C LEU A 49 -12.96 15.27 -24.59
N SER A 50 -12.10 14.27 -24.42
CA SER A 50 -11.19 14.18 -23.28
C SER A 50 -9.75 14.40 -23.76
N ARG A 51 -8.91 14.96 -22.89
CA ARG A 51 -7.47 15.05 -23.09
C ARG A 51 -6.76 14.80 -21.77
N THR A 52 -5.62 14.13 -21.82
CA THR A 52 -4.74 14.01 -20.66
C THR A 52 -3.96 15.31 -20.51
N ILE A 53 -3.96 15.87 -19.30
CA ILE A 53 -3.11 17.01 -18.95
C ILE A 53 -2.06 16.48 -17.97
N GLN A 54 -0.79 16.72 -18.28
CA GLN A 54 0.29 16.40 -17.37
C GLN A 54 0.16 17.31 -16.14
N VAL A 55 -0.04 16.71 -14.97
CA VAL A 55 0.03 17.39 -13.69
C VAL A 55 1.50 17.56 -13.34
N ASP A 56 1.92 18.77 -12.93
CA ASP A 56 3.31 19.06 -12.58
C ASP A 56 3.75 18.26 -11.34
N SER A 57 3.16 18.56 -10.19
CA SER A 57 3.44 17.84 -8.96
C SER A 57 2.21 17.75 -8.08
N VAL A 58 2.15 16.67 -7.29
CA VAL A 58 1.07 16.41 -6.34
C VAL A 58 1.67 16.42 -4.95
N PHE A 59 0.94 16.98 -3.98
CA PHE A 59 1.33 16.92 -2.58
C PHE A 59 1.38 15.45 -2.10
N SER A 60 2.51 15.03 -1.56
CA SER A 60 2.85 13.63 -1.28
C SER A 60 3.41 13.43 0.13
N ARG A 61 2.68 13.91 1.15
CA ARG A 61 2.98 13.62 2.56
C ARG A 61 2.11 12.49 3.07
N THR A 62 2.71 11.31 3.30
CA THR A 62 1.98 10.13 3.76
C THR A 62 2.82 9.28 4.71
N LYS A 63 2.17 8.57 5.63
CA LYS A 63 2.77 7.50 6.43
C LYS A 63 2.74 6.14 5.71
N TYR A 64 1.95 6.05 4.63
CA TYR A 64 1.69 4.84 3.86
C TYR A 64 2.21 5.05 2.43
N PRO A 65 3.53 4.95 2.21
CA PRO A 65 4.09 5.16 0.89
C PRO A 65 3.75 4.00 -0.06
N ILE A 66 3.89 4.28 -1.35
CA ILE A 66 3.81 3.27 -2.41
C ILE A 66 5.24 2.90 -2.80
N LEU A 67 5.49 1.62 -3.07
CA LEU A 67 6.82 1.13 -3.45
C LEU A 67 6.72 0.11 -4.58
N GLY A 68 7.52 0.29 -5.62
CA GLY A 68 7.70 -0.71 -6.66
C GLY A 68 7.51 -0.14 -8.05
N GLU A 69 7.42 -1.04 -9.01
CA GLU A 69 7.30 -0.71 -10.42
C GLU A 69 6.35 -1.72 -11.07
N TYR A 70 5.42 -1.22 -11.87
CA TYR A 70 4.43 -2.02 -12.59
C TYR A 70 4.25 -1.41 -13.99
N ILE A 71 4.47 -2.23 -15.01
CA ILE A 71 4.24 -1.84 -16.40
C ILE A 71 2.85 -2.30 -16.81
N ASP A 72 1.97 -1.33 -17.08
CA ASP A 72 0.66 -1.55 -17.65
C ASP A 72 0.71 -1.45 -19.19
N PRO A 73 0.10 -2.38 -19.94
CA PRO A 73 0.06 -2.30 -21.40
C PRO A 73 -0.64 -1.05 -21.96
N VAL A 74 -1.58 -0.47 -21.20
CA VAL A 74 -2.39 0.70 -21.62
C VAL A 74 -1.84 1.99 -21.01
N PHE A 75 -1.52 1.98 -19.72
CA PHE A 75 -1.12 3.18 -18.98
C PHE A 75 0.40 3.41 -18.93
N GLY A 76 1.20 2.44 -19.38
CA GLY A 76 2.65 2.53 -19.40
C GLY A 76 3.29 2.17 -18.05
N ASN A 77 4.46 2.75 -17.79
CA ASN A 77 5.24 2.44 -16.60
C ASN A 77 4.78 3.26 -15.39
N ILE A 78 4.35 2.58 -14.33
CA ILE A 78 4.05 3.16 -13.03
C ILE A 78 5.16 2.76 -12.07
N ARG A 79 5.99 3.73 -11.67
CA ARG A 79 7.08 3.54 -10.70
C ARG A 79 6.86 4.43 -9.49
N SER A 80 7.06 3.87 -8.30
CA SER A 80 6.99 4.60 -7.05
C SER A 80 8.11 4.19 -6.11
N GLU A 81 8.65 5.19 -5.44
CA GLU A 81 9.72 5.08 -4.46
C GLU A 81 9.48 6.14 -3.39
N TYR A 82 10.09 5.97 -2.23
CA TYR A 82 9.87 6.88 -1.12
C TYR A 82 11.12 7.12 -0.33
N VAL A 83 11.19 8.31 0.26
CA VAL A 83 12.18 8.67 1.27
C VAL A 83 11.41 9.09 2.51
N GLY A 84 11.96 8.80 3.68
CA GLY A 84 11.29 9.14 4.91
C GLY A 84 12.23 9.22 6.09
N GLU A 85 11.84 10.09 7.02
CA GLU A 85 12.41 10.20 8.36
C GLU A 85 11.74 9.16 9.27
N PHE A 86 12.42 8.82 10.37
CA PHE A 86 11.88 7.89 11.37
C PHE A 86 11.39 8.66 12.58
N TYR A 87 10.39 8.11 13.27
CA TYR A 87 9.96 8.65 14.56
C TYR A 87 11.00 8.32 15.62
N TYR A 88 11.36 9.33 16.42
CA TYR A 88 12.18 9.14 17.61
C TYR A 88 11.39 8.30 18.65
N PRO A 89 11.93 7.17 19.12
CA PRO A 89 11.21 6.30 20.05
C PRO A 89 11.31 6.83 21.49
N GLU A 90 10.35 7.68 21.86
CA GLU A 90 10.23 8.18 23.24
C GLU A 90 10.12 7.01 24.23
N ASN A 91 11.00 7.01 25.24
CA ASN A 91 11.11 5.98 26.30
C ASN A 91 11.81 4.66 25.91
N GLN A 92 12.44 4.57 24.74
CA GLN A 92 13.37 3.47 24.47
C GLN A 92 14.79 3.85 24.88
N ALA A 93 15.44 2.93 25.59
CA ALA A 93 16.79 3.10 26.12
C ALA A 93 17.60 1.83 25.83
N PHE A 94 18.88 2.00 25.48
CA PHE A 94 19.82 0.88 25.50
C PHE A 94 20.12 0.49 26.94
N LYS A 95 20.24 -0.81 27.20
CA LYS A 95 20.64 -1.32 28.51
C LYS A 95 22.13 -1.15 28.73
N ASP A 96 22.54 -1.09 30.00
CA ASP A 96 23.96 -1.04 30.36
C ASP A 96 24.69 -2.28 29.83
N GLY A 97 25.88 -2.06 29.27
CA GLY A 97 26.66 -3.12 28.63
C GLY A 97 26.06 -3.63 27.31
N ALA A 98 25.11 -2.90 26.69
CA ALA A 98 24.57 -3.26 25.38
C ALA A 98 25.68 -3.39 24.33
N ILE A 99 25.58 -4.46 23.54
CA ILE A 99 26.41 -4.76 22.37
C ILE A 99 25.44 -4.99 21.21
N ILE A 100 25.60 -4.22 20.14
CA ILE A 100 24.78 -4.37 18.94
C ILE A 100 25.01 -5.76 18.34
N ASP A 101 23.91 -6.42 17.99
CA ASP A 101 23.91 -7.71 17.30
C ASP A 101 23.70 -7.49 15.79
N SER A 102 22.58 -6.85 15.42
CA SER A 102 22.19 -6.66 14.04
C SER A 102 21.25 -5.48 13.84
N VAL A 103 21.23 -4.94 12.62
CA VAL A 103 20.31 -3.87 12.21
C VAL A 103 19.47 -4.35 11.03
N ARG A 104 18.18 -4.10 11.06
CA ARG A 104 17.24 -4.53 10.03
C ARG A 104 16.23 -3.43 9.74
N MET A 105 15.99 -3.17 8.47
CA MET A 105 14.79 -2.45 8.02
C MET A 105 13.70 -3.46 7.70
N THR A 106 12.48 -3.18 8.18
CA THR A 106 11.29 -3.99 7.91
C THR A 106 10.27 -3.13 7.17
N VAL A 107 9.87 -3.57 5.97
CA VAL A 107 8.75 -2.99 5.22
C VAL A 107 7.56 -3.94 5.34
N SER A 108 6.50 -3.47 5.99
CA SER A 108 5.25 -4.22 6.18
C SER A 108 4.19 -3.73 5.21
N TYR A 109 3.48 -4.64 4.55
CA TYR A 109 2.41 -4.33 3.61
C TYR A 109 1.37 -5.44 3.56
N SER A 110 0.14 -5.10 3.20
CA SER A 110 -1.00 -6.02 3.13
C SER A 110 -1.66 -6.06 1.75
N SER A 111 -1.36 -5.07 0.91
CA SER A 111 -1.94 -4.92 -0.42
C SER A 111 -0.86 -4.74 -1.47
N ILE A 112 -1.10 -5.35 -2.63
CA ILE A 112 -0.23 -5.29 -3.81
C ILE A 112 -1.07 -5.02 -5.06
N ILE A 113 -0.43 -4.50 -6.09
CA ILE A 113 -0.94 -4.39 -7.46
C ILE A 113 0.05 -5.08 -8.39
N GLY A 114 -0.46 -5.80 -9.40
CA GLY A 114 0.35 -6.51 -10.39
C GLY A 114 0.57 -7.99 -10.04
N ASP A 115 1.68 -8.55 -10.53
CA ASP A 115 2.04 -9.97 -10.34
C ASP A 115 2.54 -10.21 -8.92
N SER A 116 1.89 -11.11 -8.20
CA SER A 116 2.23 -11.46 -6.83
C SER A 116 3.44 -12.40 -6.68
N LEU A 117 3.83 -13.09 -7.74
CA LEU A 117 4.90 -14.10 -7.76
C LEU A 117 6.16 -13.61 -8.45
N ALA A 118 6.07 -12.52 -9.22
CA ALA A 118 7.21 -11.92 -9.88
C ALA A 118 8.28 -11.47 -8.85
N PRO A 119 9.57 -11.79 -9.10
CA PRO A 119 10.65 -11.38 -8.24
C PRO A 119 10.95 -9.88 -8.41
N MET A 120 10.99 -9.17 -7.29
CA MET A 120 11.39 -7.78 -7.16
C MET A 120 12.61 -7.68 -6.24
N ARG A 121 13.41 -6.61 -6.36
CA ARG A 121 14.51 -6.33 -5.42
C ARG A 121 14.41 -4.93 -4.84
N LEU A 122 14.24 -4.89 -3.53
CA LEU A 122 14.29 -3.67 -2.72
C LEU A 122 15.75 -3.25 -2.52
N ALA A 123 16.01 -1.96 -2.62
CA ALA A 123 17.29 -1.34 -2.29
C ALA A 123 17.06 -0.16 -1.33
N VAL A 124 17.93 -0.05 -0.33
CA VAL A 124 17.88 0.99 0.70
C VAL A 124 19.14 1.82 0.64
N TYR A 125 19.00 3.14 0.66
CA TYR A 125 20.09 4.09 0.64
C TYR A 125 20.03 5.00 1.87
N LYS A 126 21.20 5.46 2.32
CA LYS A 126 21.32 6.39 3.43
C LYS A 126 20.94 7.79 2.96
N VAL A 127 20.06 8.48 3.67
CA VAL A 127 19.87 9.92 3.49
C VAL A 127 21.01 10.64 4.21
N ILE A 128 21.70 11.54 3.50
CA ILE A 128 22.93 12.20 3.97
C ILE A 128 22.70 13.66 4.41
N GLU A 129 21.56 14.22 4.06
CA GLU A 129 21.17 15.59 4.38
C GLU A 129 19.71 15.64 4.80
N GLU A 130 19.33 16.62 5.64
CA GLU A 130 17.94 16.79 6.05
C GLU A 130 16.98 16.90 4.86
N LEU A 131 15.85 16.19 4.97
CA LEU A 131 14.79 16.28 3.98
C LEU A 131 14.13 17.67 4.05
N PRO A 132 13.78 18.26 2.90
CA PRO A 132 13.29 19.63 2.85
C PRO A 132 11.93 19.75 3.55
N LYS A 133 11.88 20.60 4.58
CA LYS A 133 10.62 20.94 5.27
C LYS A 133 9.67 21.65 4.30
N ASN A 134 8.40 21.26 4.31
CA ASN A 134 7.32 21.85 3.51
C ASN A 134 7.48 21.71 1.98
N LYS A 135 8.32 20.77 1.51
CA LYS A 135 8.44 20.40 0.08
C LYS A 135 7.98 18.96 -0.16
N ASP A 136 6.84 18.61 0.40
CA ASP A 136 6.24 17.28 0.28
C ASP A 136 5.52 17.15 -1.08
N TYR A 137 6.26 17.15 -2.19
CA TYR A 137 5.70 17.05 -3.54
C TYR A 137 6.40 15.96 -4.36
N THR A 138 5.67 15.35 -5.29
CA THR A 138 6.16 14.23 -6.14
C THR A 138 7.32 14.58 -7.08
N ASN A 139 7.64 15.86 -7.26
CA ASN A 139 8.77 16.32 -8.08
C ASN A 139 10.10 16.42 -7.31
N PHE A 140 10.11 16.06 -6.03
CA PHE A 140 11.35 15.94 -5.25
C PHE A 140 12.11 14.67 -5.64
N ASP A 141 13.38 14.80 -6.04
CA ASP A 141 14.26 13.67 -6.31
C ASP A 141 15.04 13.25 -5.04
N PRO A 142 14.70 12.11 -4.40
CA PRO A 142 15.36 11.65 -3.19
C PRO A 142 16.84 11.28 -3.39
N LYS A 143 17.27 11.03 -4.64
CA LYS A 143 18.67 10.71 -4.94
C LYS A 143 19.61 11.88 -4.68
N THR A 144 19.10 13.11 -4.79
CA THR A 144 19.89 14.34 -4.54
C THR A 144 20.28 14.52 -3.07
N LYS A 145 19.60 13.82 -2.16
CA LYS A 145 19.83 13.87 -0.70
C LYS A 145 20.27 12.54 -0.11
N SER A 146 20.58 11.57 -0.96
CA SER A 146 20.94 10.22 -0.56
C SER A 146 22.34 9.86 -1.06
N ASP A 147 23.06 9.05 -0.28
CA ASP A 147 24.30 8.42 -0.75
C ASP A 147 23.95 7.33 -1.75
N MET A 148 24.14 7.65 -3.03
CA MET A 148 23.85 6.74 -4.15
C MET A 148 25.06 5.87 -4.55
N SER A 149 26.19 5.95 -3.84
CA SER A 149 27.41 5.18 -4.17
C SER A 149 27.20 3.67 -4.03
N ALA A 150 26.51 3.25 -2.98
CA ALA A 150 26.12 1.87 -2.74
C ALA A 150 24.87 1.79 -1.85
N PRO A 151 23.99 0.80 -2.04
CA PRO A 151 22.88 0.57 -1.13
C PRO A 151 23.39 0.09 0.24
N LEU A 152 22.80 0.60 1.33
CA LEU A 152 22.98 0.09 2.68
C LEU A 152 22.57 -1.38 2.79
N GLY A 153 21.53 -1.76 2.06
CA GLY A 153 21.03 -3.12 2.03
C GLY A 153 20.14 -3.37 0.82
N THR A 154 20.10 -4.62 0.39
CA THR A 154 19.17 -5.06 -0.66
C THR A 154 18.45 -6.34 -0.23
N LYS A 155 17.24 -6.53 -0.74
CA LYS A 155 16.45 -7.73 -0.45
C LYS A 155 15.55 -8.10 -1.63
N THR A 156 15.67 -9.34 -2.09
CA THR A 156 14.72 -9.91 -3.06
C THR A 156 13.44 -10.33 -2.35
N PHE A 157 12.30 -10.06 -2.97
CA PHE A 157 10.97 -10.40 -2.48
C PHE A 157 10.00 -10.65 -3.66
N THR A 158 8.83 -11.20 -3.35
CA THR A 158 7.67 -11.28 -4.25
C THR A 158 6.50 -10.56 -3.59
N GLY A 159 5.49 -10.15 -4.37
CA GLY A 159 4.31 -9.46 -3.82
C GLY A 159 3.56 -10.28 -2.76
N ARG A 160 3.38 -11.59 -2.96
CA ARG A 160 2.97 -12.51 -1.89
C ARG A 160 4.22 -13.10 -1.25
N ASN A 161 4.89 -12.31 -0.43
CA ASN A 161 6.14 -12.71 0.18
C ASN A 161 5.96 -13.92 1.12
N ASN A 162 6.99 -14.77 1.23
CA ASN A 162 6.96 -15.92 2.12
C ASN A 162 7.07 -15.53 3.60
N THR A 163 7.65 -14.36 3.88
CA THR A 163 7.71 -13.78 5.21
C THR A 163 6.46 -12.94 5.45
N TYR A 164 5.61 -13.37 6.37
CA TYR A 164 4.42 -12.64 6.80
C TYR A 164 4.07 -12.97 8.25
N ARG A 165 3.35 -12.06 8.88
CA ARG A 165 2.64 -12.29 10.14
C ARG A 165 1.13 -12.20 9.91
N THR A 166 0.38 -12.68 10.88
CA THR A 166 -1.08 -12.71 10.81
C THR A 166 -1.65 -11.81 11.88
N GLU A 167 -2.56 -10.90 11.50
CA GLU A 167 -3.33 -10.07 12.43
C GLU A 167 -4.79 -10.49 12.39
N THR A 168 -5.42 -10.59 13.55
CA THR A 168 -6.84 -10.94 13.66
C THR A 168 -7.60 -9.78 14.29
N TYR A 169 -8.63 -9.32 13.58
CA TYR A 169 -9.51 -8.24 13.99
C TYR A 169 -10.87 -8.81 14.35
N TYR A 170 -11.40 -8.32 15.47
CA TYR A 170 -12.74 -8.66 15.95
C TYR A 170 -13.64 -7.44 15.74
N SER A 171 -14.68 -7.58 14.93
CA SER A 171 -15.69 -6.54 14.70
C SER A 171 -17.07 -7.13 14.89
N GLY A 172 -17.66 -6.90 16.08
CA GLY A 172 -18.91 -7.53 16.49
C GLY A 172 -18.80 -9.06 16.46
N ASN A 173 -19.63 -9.71 15.63
CA ASN A 173 -19.64 -11.16 15.45
C ASN A 173 -18.71 -11.65 14.31
N THR A 174 -18.01 -10.74 13.64
CA THR A 174 -17.13 -11.08 12.52
C THR A 174 -15.68 -11.11 13.00
N THR A 175 -15.01 -12.24 12.74
CA THR A 175 -13.56 -12.37 12.92
C THR A 175 -12.90 -12.34 11.55
N GLN A 176 -11.98 -11.41 11.34
CA GLN A 176 -11.22 -11.31 10.10
C GLN A 176 -9.73 -11.49 10.39
N THR A 177 -9.11 -12.41 9.67
CA THR A 177 -7.67 -12.69 9.77
C THR A 177 -6.99 -12.22 8.49
N ILE A 178 -6.05 -11.29 8.60
CA ILE A 178 -5.30 -10.74 7.46
C ILE A 178 -3.81 -11.09 7.56
N LYS A 179 -3.18 -11.27 6.40
CA LYS A 179 -1.73 -11.45 6.31
C LYS A 179 -1.06 -10.10 6.10
N ILE A 180 -0.09 -9.79 6.94
CA ILE A 180 0.83 -8.66 6.78
C ILE A 180 2.15 -9.23 6.30
N TYR A 181 2.47 -9.00 5.03
CA TYR A 181 3.73 -9.40 4.42
C TYR A 181 4.85 -8.47 4.88
N GLU A 182 6.04 -9.02 5.06
CA GLU A 182 7.18 -8.28 5.60
C GLU A 182 8.43 -8.52 4.75
N ILE A 183 9.13 -7.45 4.37
CA ILE A 183 10.44 -7.52 3.72
C ILE A 183 11.49 -7.15 4.76
N PHE A 184 12.29 -8.14 5.16
CA PHE A 184 13.42 -7.97 6.07
C PHE A 184 14.70 -7.69 5.29
N THR A 185 15.17 -6.45 5.37
CA THR A 185 16.42 -6.01 4.76
C THR A 185 17.47 -5.83 5.84
N LYS A 186 18.56 -6.62 5.78
CA LYS A 186 19.70 -6.44 6.68
C LYS A 186 20.44 -5.17 6.30
N LEU A 187 20.73 -4.34 7.29
CA LEU A 187 21.50 -3.11 7.14
C LEU A 187 22.88 -3.26 7.83
N PRO A 188 23.84 -2.35 7.57
CA PRO A 188 25.14 -2.39 8.22
C PRO A 188 25.01 -2.26 9.74
N LYS A 189 25.77 -3.09 10.46
CA LYS A 189 25.81 -3.08 11.92
C LYS A 189 26.28 -1.73 12.48
N SER A 190 27.14 -1.03 11.73
CA SER A 190 27.66 0.30 12.09
C SER A 190 26.55 1.31 12.38
N ILE A 191 25.40 1.24 11.70
CA ILE A 191 24.25 2.10 12.00
C ILE A 191 23.83 1.91 13.47
N GLY A 192 23.68 0.67 13.92
CA GLY A 192 23.30 0.40 15.31
C GLY A 192 24.40 0.82 16.29
N GLU A 193 25.67 0.67 15.91
CA GLU A 193 26.81 1.09 16.72
C GLU A 193 26.85 2.62 16.87
N ASP A 194 26.55 3.36 15.81
CA ASP A 194 26.41 4.83 15.83
C ASP A 194 25.30 5.25 16.80
N PHE A 195 24.13 4.60 16.74
CA PHE A 195 23.03 4.86 17.68
C PHE A 195 23.44 4.59 19.14
N LEU A 196 24.13 3.49 19.40
CA LEU A 196 24.59 3.15 20.75
C LEU A 196 25.67 4.12 21.24
N ASN A 197 26.56 4.55 20.37
CA ASN A 197 27.60 5.53 20.70
C ASN A 197 27.00 6.90 20.98
N GLU A 198 26.01 7.34 20.21
CA GLU A 198 25.28 8.58 20.44
C GLU A 198 24.53 8.52 21.79
N TYR A 199 23.86 7.41 22.07
CA TYR A 199 23.13 7.20 23.32
C TYR A 199 24.03 7.27 24.57
N LYS A 200 25.30 6.85 24.46
CA LYS A 200 26.28 6.87 25.56
C LYS A 200 26.85 8.26 25.85
N LYS A 201 26.62 9.25 24.98
CA LYS A 201 27.04 10.64 25.24
C LYS A 201 26.24 11.24 26.40
N PRO A 202 26.73 12.30 27.05
CA PRO A 202 25.95 13.07 28.03
C PRO A 202 24.58 13.45 27.46
N ASP A 203 23.52 13.29 28.26
CA ASP A 203 22.12 13.54 27.89
C ASP A 203 21.65 12.83 26.60
N HIS A 204 22.26 11.68 26.27
CA HIS A 204 22.00 10.90 25.05
C HIS A 204 22.29 11.66 23.74
N GLY A 205 23.08 12.74 23.80
CA GLY A 205 23.53 13.49 22.63
C GLY A 205 22.38 14.02 21.76
N MET A 206 22.37 13.62 20.50
CA MET A 206 21.31 13.96 19.54
C MET A 206 20.04 13.10 19.69
N LEU A 207 20.08 12.02 20.47
CA LEU A 207 18.94 11.13 20.75
C LEU A 207 18.13 11.62 21.96
N LYS A 208 17.65 12.87 21.91
CA LYS A 208 16.89 13.49 23.00
C LYS A 208 15.49 13.94 22.59
N ASN A 209 15.33 14.38 21.35
CA ASN A 209 14.06 14.82 20.79
C ASN A 209 14.07 14.66 19.26
N THR A 210 12.91 14.84 18.65
CA THR A 210 12.71 14.65 17.22
C THR A 210 13.59 15.56 16.35
N ASP A 211 13.83 16.81 16.73
CA ASP A 211 14.59 17.74 15.91
C ASP A 211 16.06 17.34 15.82
N THR A 212 16.72 17.08 16.96
CA THR A 212 18.11 16.62 16.93
C THR A 212 18.26 15.20 16.41
N PHE A 213 17.23 14.36 16.58
CA PHE A 213 17.23 13.01 16.01
C PHE A 213 17.29 13.03 14.48
N ARG A 214 16.61 13.98 13.83
CA ARG A 214 16.64 14.13 12.38
C ARG A 214 18.00 14.57 11.85
N GLU A 215 18.73 15.38 12.61
CA GLU A 215 20.11 15.74 12.28
C GLU A 215 21.03 14.51 12.33
N PHE A 216 20.88 13.67 13.38
CA PHE A 216 21.67 12.46 13.57
C PHE A 216 21.36 11.37 12.55
N PHE A 217 20.07 11.13 12.28
CA PHE A 217 19.59 10.12 11.35
C PHE A 217 18.53 10.72 10.41
N PRO A 218 18.96 11.38 9.31
CA PRO A 218 18.06 12.08 8.37
C PRO A 218 17.01 11.20 7.71
N GLY A 219 17.24 9.88 7.66
CA GLY A 219 16.27 8.91 7.19
C GLY A 219 16.84 7.89 6.21
N LEU A 220 15.93 7.21 5.52
CA LEU A 220 16.26 6.20 4.50
C LEU A 220 15.48 6.47 3.23
N TYR A 221 16.16 6.29 2.09
CA TYR A 221 15.55 6.24 0.77
C TYR A 221 15.37 4.79 0.35
N VAL A 222 14.14 4.42 0.00
CA VAL A 222 13.73 3.05 -0.32
C VAL A 222 13.18 3.02 -1.75
N THR A 223 13.74 2.14 -2.56
CA THR A 223 13.37 1.99 -3.97
C THR A 223 13.47 0.53 -4.41
N THR A 224 13.04 0.25 -5.64
CA THR A 224 13.28 -1.03 -6.31
C THR A 224 14.29 -0.85 -7.44
N ASN A 225 15.29 -1.73 -7.48
CA ASN A 225 16.35 -1.72 -8.50
C ASN A 225 16.33 -2.96 -9.41
N PHE A 226 15.31 -3.81 -9.27
CA PHE A 226 15.03 -4.94 -10.15
C PHE A 226 13.55 -5.33 -10.02
N GLY A 227 12.96 -5.78 -11.14
CA GLY A 227 11.55 -6.16 -11.26
C GLY A 227 10.66 -4.95 -11.57
N ASN A 228 9.61 -5.20 -12.34
CA ASN A 228 8.69 -4.17 -12.86
C ASN A 228 7.24 -4.67 -12.96
N SER A 229 6.87 -5.61 -12.10
CA SER A 229 5.58 -6.28 -12.16
C SER A 229 4.75 -6.11 -10.90
N THR A 230 5.25 -5.44 -9.87
CA THR A 230 4.58 -5.36 -8.57
C THR A 230 4.75 -3.99 -7.93
N ILE A 231 3.63 -3.44 -7.47
CA ILE A 231 3.56 -2.28 -6.58
C ILE A 231 3.02 -2.71 -5.22
N LEU A 232 3.62 -2.20 -4.15
CA LEU A 232 3.26 -2.44 -2.76
C LEU A 232 2.62 -1.19 -2.16
N ASN A 233 1.52 -1.37 -1.43
CA ASN A 233 0.97 -0.35 -0.55
C ASN A 233 1.56 -0.56 0.86
N VAL A 234 2.57 0.22 1.22
CA VAL A 234 3.30 0.04 2.48
C VAL A 234 2.44 0.49 3.65
N ASN A 235 2.30 -0.38 4.65
CA ASN A 235 1.62 -0.06 5.90
C ASN A 235 2.58 0.57 6.92
N LEU A 236 3.81 0.06 7.02
CA LEU A 236 4.80 0.53 7.99
C LEU A 236 6.21 0.23 7.51
N THR A 237 7.11 1.20 7.68
CA THR A 237 8.56 0.98 7.60
C THR A 237 9.15 1.14 9.00
N SER A 238 9.90 0.15 9.47
CA SER A 238 10.55 0.16 10.78
C SER A 238 12.04 -0.08 10.67
N LEU A 239 12.82 0.69 11.42
CA LEU A 239 14.25 0.44 11.63
C LEU A 239 14.42 -0.26 12.97
N ASN A 240 14.87 -1.51 12.94
CA ASN A 240 15.01 -2.35 14.11
C ASN A 240 16.49 -2.53 14.42
N ILE A 241 16.91 -2.11 15.61
CA ILE A 241 18.26 -2.29 16.13
C ILE A 241 18.21 -3.37 17.21
N PHE A 242 18.82 -4.52 16.94
CA PHE A 242 18.91 -5.64 17.87
C PHE A 242 20.23 -5.56 18.64
N TYR A 243 20.17 -5.75 19.95
CA TYR A 243 21.34 -5.75 20.83
C TYR A 243 21.20 -6.80 21.92
N LYS A 244 22.35 -7.23 22.46
CA LYS A 244 22.46 -8.12 23.61
C LYS A 244 23.11 -7.39 24.79
N TYR A 245 22.77 -7.79 26.01
CA TYR A 245 23.35 -7.27 27.24
C TYR A 245 23.29 -8.37 28.31
N LEU A 246 24.19 -8.31 29.29
CA LEU A 246 24.14 -9.21 30.43
C LEU A 246 23.11 -8.69 31.43
N ASP A 247 22.09 -9.48 31.75
CA ASP A 247 21.16 -9.18 32.83
C ASP A 247 21.75 -9.64 34.18
N PRO A 248 22.12 -8.71 35.09
CA PRO A 248 22.68 -9.07 36.39
C PRO A 248 21.72 -9.87 37.27
N LYS A 249 20.41 -9.82 37.02
CA LYS A 249 19.37 -10.53 37.78
C LYS A 249 18.90 -11.82 37.11
N GLY A 250 19.22 -12.02 35.83
CA GLY A 250 18.79 -13.18 35.03
C GLY A 250 19.78 -14.33 34.99
N SER A 251 21.00 -14.16 35.51
CA SER A 251 22.06 -15.17 35.45
C SER A 251 22.31 -15.80 36.80
N SER A 252 22.01 -17.09 36.94
CA SER A 252 22.42 -17.88 38.12
C SER A 252 23.92 -18.20 38.11
N THR A 253 24.68 -17.89 37.05
CA THR A 253 26.08 -18.34 36.88
C THR A 253 27.03 -17.39 36.15
N LYS A 254 26.65 -16.14 35.81
CA LYS A 254 27.49 -15.14 35.11
C LYS A 254 28.27 -15.68 33.89
N THR A 255 27.72 -16.68 33.19
CA THR A 255 28.30 -17.28 31.99
C THR A 255 27.15 -17.55 31.01
N ASP A 256 27.26 -16.98 29.81
CA ASP A 256 26.30 -17.17 28.71
C ASP A 256 26.34 -18.63 28.23
N THR A 257 25.17 -19.22 27.97
CA THR A 257 24.98 -20.32 27.02
C THR A 257 24.52 -19.78 25.69
#